data_AF-K2J6K3-F1
#
_entry.id   AF-K2J6K3-F1
#
_cell.length_a   1.000
_cell.length_b   1.000
_cell.length_c   1.000
_cell.angle_alpha   90.00
_cell.angle_beta   90.00
_cell.angle_gamma   90.00
#
_symmetry.space_group_name_H-M   'P 1'
#
loop_
_entity.id
_entity.type
_entity.pdbx_description
1 polymer ?
#
loop_
_entity_poly.entity_id
_entity_poly.type
_entity_poly.pdbx_seq_one_letter_code
_entity_poly.pdbx_strand_id
1 'polypeptide(L)'
;MLSEADAEQVLIRLRQAINGVVWATPKFDPDAHNICFINLEMRDGRELIYYSFSNMSRVSSTRQAALTGLGYELVPDVSNHLKFWACGGMGQYHTEPRLVNYVFCRPGHLENIRRALIVTEIDCCGSCMNNTISPFVEQYPDIDIYTQEHGAVPSQGISPSFQHFTV
;
A
#
# COMPACT_ATOMS: atom_id res chain seq x y z
N MET A 1 -0.35 -1.14 16.74
CA MET A 1 0.28 -0.62 15.52
C MET A 1 1.66 -1.24 15.36
N LEU A 2 2.10 -1.52 14.13
CA LEU A 2 3.47 -1.94 13.84
C LEU A 2 4.50 -0.87 14.25
N SER A 3 5.68 -1.33 14.69
CA SER A 3 6.85 -0.46 14.83
C SER A 3 7.46 -0.15 13.46
N GLU A 4 8.34 0.85 13.38
CA GLU A 4 9.05 1.21 12.15
C GLU A 4 9.83 0.01 11.57
N ALA A 5 10.54 -0.73 12.43
CA ALA A 5 11.31 -1.91 12.03
C ALA A 5 10.40 -3.09 11.60
N ASP A 6 9.25 -3.29 12.25
CA ASP A 6 8.30 -4.33 11.85
C ASP A 6 7.64 -3.98 10.51
N ALA A 7 7.31 -2.70 10.30
CA ALA A 7 6.76 -2.20 9.05
C ALA A 7 7.74 -2.42 7.89
N GLU A 8 9.03 -2.13 8.11
CA GLU A 8 10.09 -2.39 7.15
C GLU A 8 10.18 -3.88 6.80
N GLN A 9 10.16 -4.76 7.80
CA GLN A 9 10.18 -6.21 7.58
C GLN A 9 8.97 -6.72 6.79
N VAL A 10 7.77 -6.18 7.06
CA VAL A 10 6.57 -6.52 6.30
C VAL A 10 6.74 -6.14 4.83
N LEU A 11 7.29 -4.96 4.55
CA LEU A 11 7.56 -4.50 3.19
C LEU A 11 8.56 -5.41 2.46
N ILE A 12 9.67 -5.76 3.12
CA ILE A 12 10.69 -6.66 2.57
C ILE A 12 10.10 -8.04 2.25
N ARG A 13 9.32 -8.61 3.18
CA ARG A 13 8.71 -9.94 2.96
C ARG A 13 7.64 -9.89 1.87
N LEU A 14 6.86 -8.81 1.78
CA LEU A 14 5.92 -8.59 0.68
C LEU A 14 6.66 -8.53 -0.67
N ARG A 15 7.76 -7.76 -0.75
CA ARG A 15 8.60 -7.67 -1.96
C ARG A 15 9.13 -9.04 -2.38
N GLN A 16 9.68 -9.81 -1.43
CA GLN A 16 10.14 -11.17 -1.69
C GLN A 16 9.02 -12.09 -2.18
N ALA A 17 7.83 -12.01 -1.57
CA ALA A 17 6.67 -12.80 -1.99
C ALA A 17 6.19 -12.42 -3.40
N ILE A 18 6.11 -11.12 -3.71
CA ILE A 18 5.77 -10.65 -5.06
C ILE A 18 6.78 -11.14 -6.07
N ASN A 19 8.08 -10.98 -5.82
CA ASN A 19 9.12 -11.41 -6.78
C ASN A 19 9.16 -12.93 -6.95
N GLY A 20 8.80 -13.69 -5.91
CA GLY A 20 8.69 -15.15 -5.97
C GLY A 20 7.50 -15.66 -6.80
N VAL A 21 6.43 -14.87 -6.94
CA VAL A 21 5.19 -15.28 -7.61
C VAL A 21 4.98 -14.57 -8.95
N VAL A 22 5.37 -13.31 -9.04
CA VAL A 22 5.26 -12.43 -10.21
C VAL A 22 6.64 -12.26 -10.81
N TRP A 23 7.06 -13.22 -11.64
CA TRP A 23 8.39 -13.21 -12.22
C TRP A 23 8.57 -12.14 -13.30
N ALA A 24 9.81 -11.63 -13.38
CA ALA A 24 10.25 -10.75 -14.45
C ALA A 24 10.14 -11.43 -15.82
N THR A 25 9.85 -10.63 -16.84
CA THR A 25 9.86 -11.01 -18.25
C THR A 25 10.56 -9.89 -19.04
N PRO A 26 10.95 -10.11 -20.31
CA PRO A 26 11.54 -9.03 -21.11
C PRO A 26 10.66 -7.77 -21.27
N LYS A 27 9.36 -7.83 -20.92
CA LYS A 27 8.40 -6.73 -21.02
C LYS A 27 7.84 -6.26 -19.67
N PHE A 28 8.29 -6.84 -18.57
CA PHE A 28 7.73 -6.57 -17.25
C PHE A 28 8.75 -6.88 -16.17
N ASP A 29 8.97 -5.91 -15.29
CA ASP A 29 9.82 -6.04 -14.13
C ASP A 29 9.00 -5.72 -12.87
N PRO A 30 8.76 -6.69 -11.96
CA PRO A 30 8.03 -6.44 -10.72
C PRO A 30 8.72 -5.42 -9.81
N ASP A 31 10.04 -5.27 -9.88
CA ASP A 31 10.81 -4.31 -9.06
C ASP A 31 10.65 -2.87 -9.53
N ALA A 32 10.22 -2.66 -10.78
CA ALA A 32 9.86 -1.34 -11.30
C ALA A 32 8.49 -0.85 -10.83
N HIS A 33 7.79 -1.62 -9.98
CA HIS A 33 6.43 -1.36 -9.56
C HIS A 33 6.32 -1.25 -8.04
N ASN A 34 5.70 -0.15 -7.56
CA ASN A 34 5.53 0.12 -6.14
C ASN A 34 4.70 -0.95 -5.42
N ILE A 35 5.08 -1.23 -4.18
CA ILE A 35 4.27 -1.90 -3.17
C ILE A 35 3.98 -0.95 -2.01
N CYS A 36 2.76 -1.00 -1.50
CA CYS A 36 2.39 -0.34 -0.25
C CYS A 36 1.53 -1.27 0.59
N PHE A 37 1.49 -0.99 1.89
CA PHE A 37 0.47 -1.55 2.76
C PHE A 37 -0.07 -0.50 3.72
N ILE A 38 -1.24 -0.77 4.28
CA ILE A 38 -1.80 0.01 5.38
C ILE A 38 -2.05 -0.92 6.56
N ASN A 39 -1.48 -0.59 7.72
CA ASN A 39 -1.79 -1.24 8.98
C ASN A 39 -2.83 -0.41 9.73
N LEU A 40 -3.96 -1.02 10.07
CA LEU A 40 -5.03 -0.41 10.82
C LEU A 40 -5.05 -0.99 12.22
N GLU A 41 -5.05 -0.12 13.23
CA GLU A 41 -5.40 -0.47 14.60
C GLU A 41 -6.87 -0.11 14.83
N MET A 42 -7.69 -1.11 15.09
CA MET A 42 -9.11 -0.95 15.34
C MET A 42 -9.37 -0.61 16.82
N ARG A 43 -10.48 0.09 17.10
CA ARG A 43 -10.91 0.48 18.45
C ARG A 43 -11.21 -0.71 19.36
N ASP A 44 -11.53 -1.87 18.77
CA ASP A 44 -11.73 -3.14 19.48
C ASP A 44 -10.42 -3.91 19.74
N GLY A 45 -9.26 -3.32 19.39
CA GLY A 45 -7.94 -3.89 19.60
C GLY A 45 -7.47 -4.83 18.49
N ARG A 46 -8.28 -5.10 17.46
CA ARG A 46 -7.82 -5.86 16.28
C ARG A 46 -6.84 -5.05 15.45
N GLU A 47 -5.92 -5.75 14.81
CA GLU A 47 -5.06 -5.19 13.78
C GLU A 47 -5.38 -5.81 12.42
N LEU A 48 -5.44 -4.96 11.40
CA LEU A 48 -5.68 -5.36 10.02
C LEU A 48 -4.52 -4.84 9.16
N ILE A 49 -4.10 -5.61 8.17
CA ILE A 49 -3.09 -5.18 7.20
C ILE A 49 -3.67 -5.42 5.80
N TYR A 50 -3.61 -4.39 4.96
CA TYR A 50 -4.01 -4.48 3.56
C TYR A 50 -2.84 -4.12 2.66
N TYR A 51 -2.66 -4.88 1.58
CA TYR A 51 -1.52 -4.79 0.68
C TYR A 51 -1.95 -4.28 -0.70
N SER A 52 -1.09 -3.55 -1.39
CA SER A 52 -1.36 -3.02 -2.74
C SER A 52 -0.10 -3.05 -3.59
N PHE A 53 -0.28 -3.37 -4.88
CA PHE A 53 0.78 -3.42 -5.88
C PHE A 53 0.37 -2.64 -7.13
N SER A 54 1.20 -1.72 -7.61
CA SER A 54 0.78 -0.72 -8.63
C SER A 54 0.29 -1.32 -9.96
N ASN A 55 0.65 -2.57 -10.28
CA ASN A 55 0.28 -3.23 -11.53
C ASN A 55 -0.56 -4.51 -11.35
N MET A 56 -1.66 -4.41 -10.60
CA MET A 56 -2.59 -5.53 -10.35
C MET A 56 -3.08 -6.25 -11.61
N SER A 57 -3.23 -5.53 -12.73
CA SER A 57 -3.66 -6.12 -14.01
C SER A 57 -2.74 -7.23 -14.55
N ARG A 58 -1.47 -7.26 -14.12
CA ARG A 58 -0.47 -8.27 -14.51
C ARG A 58 -0.39 -9.44 -13.54
N VAL A 59 -1.11 -9.38 -12.43
CA VAL A 59 -1.20 -10.46 -11.45
C VAL A 59 -2.41 -11.33 -11.81
N SER A 60 -2.16 -12.47 -12.47
CA SER A 60 -3.22 -13.42 -12.81
C SER A 60 -3.92 -13.97 -11.56
N SER A 61 -5.14 -14.52 -11.70
CA SER A 61 -5.87 -15.13 -10.59
C SER A 61 -5.08 -16.22 -9.87
N THR A 62 -4.32 -17.04 -10.60
CA THR A 62 -3.41 -18.05 -10.02
C THR A 62 -2.33 -17.43 -9.14
N ARG A 63 -1.74 -16.32 -9.58
CA ARG A 63 -0.71 -15.60 -8.81
C ARG A 63 -1.30 -14.88 -7.60
N GLN A 64 -2.49 -14.30 -7.74
CA GLN A 64 -3.22 -13.73 -6.61
C GLN A 64 -3.50 -14.81 -5.55
N ALA A 65 -3.99 -15.98 -5.95
CA ALA A 65 -4.22 -17.09 -5.03
C ALA A 65 -2.94 -17.58 -4.35
N ALA A 66 -1.80 -17.61 -5.06
CA ALA A 66 -0.51 -17.95 -4.48
C ALA A 66 -0.07 -16.91 -3.42
N LEU A 67 -0.22 -15.61 -3.70
CA LEU A 67 0.07 -14.54 -2.73
C LEU A 67 -0.85 -14.62 -1.50
N THR A 68 -2.15 -14.86 -1.70
CA THR A 68 -3.10 -15.09 -0.61
C THR A 68 -2.70 -16.30 0.24
N GLY A 69 -2.24 -17.38 -0.38
CA GLY A 69 -1.72 -18.57 0.32
C GLY A 69 -0.46 -18.29 1.15
N LEU A 70 0.30 -17.24 0.82
CA LEU A 70 1.43 -16.73 1.60
C LEU A 70 1.04 -15.68 2.65
N GLY A 71 -0.26 -15.36 2.77
CA GLY A 71 -0.78 -14.35 3.70
C GLY A 71 -0.83 -12.92 3.15
N TYR A 72 -0.58 -12.73 1.85
CA TYR A 72 -0.57 -11.42 1.20
C TYR A 72 -1.76 -11.25 0.25
N GLU A 73 -2.93 -10.93 0.81
CA GLU A 73 -4.11 -10.59 0.01
C GLU A 73 -4.01 -9.13 -0.48
N LEU A 74 -3.78 -8.96 -1.78
CA LEU A 74 -3.74 -7.65 -2.41
C LEU A 74 -5.15 -7.10 -2.57
N VAL A 75 -5.36 -5.83 -2.19
CA VAL A 75 -6.68 -5.21 -2.30
C VAL A 75 -7.10 -5.05 -3.76
N PRO A 76 -8.38 -5.30 -4.08
CA PRO A 76 -8.91 -5.02 -5.41
C PRO A 76 -9.02 -3.52 -5.66
N ASP A 77 -9.16 -3.15 -6.93
CA ASP A 77 -9.55 -1.79 -7.29
C ASP A 77 -10.99 -1.52 -6.81
N VAL A 78 -11.20 -0.36 -6.18
CA VAL A 78 -12.54 0.14 -5.88
C VAL A 78 -13.22 0.58 -7.18
N SER A 79 -14.52 0.32 -7.34
CA SER A 79 -15.28 0.75 -8.52
C SER A 79 -15.22 2.27 -8.71
N ASN A 80 -15.09 2.74 -9.96
CA ASN A 80 -14.90 4.18 -10.26
C ASN A 80 -15.97 5.11 -9.65
N HIS A 81 -17.21 4.64 -9.51
CA HIS A 81 -18.30 5.44 -8.92
C HIS A 81 -18.22 5.56 -7.38
N LEU A 82 -17.35 4.78 -6.73
CA LEU A 82 -17.12 4.82 -5.28
C LEU A 82 -15.77 5.47 -4.93
N LYS A 83 -14.87 5.66 -5.90
CA LYS A 83 -13.56 6.28 -5.67
C LYS A 83 -13.77 7.73 -5.25
N PHE A 84 -13.25 8.06 -4.08
CA PHE A 84 -13.29 9.41 -3.53
C PHE A 84 -11.98 10.15 -3.79
N TRP A 85 -10.83 9.45 -3.64
CA TRP A 85 -9.52 10.03 -3.90
C TRP A 85 -8.94 9.55 -5.22
N ALA A 86 -8.45 10.49 -6.03
CA ALA A 86 -7.81 10.19 -7.31
C ALA A 86 -6.66 11.16 -7.60
N CYS A 87 -5.50 10.60 -7.95
CA CYS A 87 -4.35 11.37 -8.43
C CYS A 87 -4.47 11.66 -9.93
N GLY A 88 -5.20 12.70 -10.31
CA GLY A 88 -5.15 13.30 -11.67
C GLY A 88 -5.36 12.33 -12.85
N GLY A 89 -6.27 11.36 -12.73
CA GLY A 89 -6.55 10.35 -13.78
C GLY A 89 -5.64 9.11 -13.78
N MET A 90 -4.48 9.18 -13.12
CA MET A 90 -3.54 8.05 -12.91
C MET A 90 -3.67 7.39 -11.53
N GLY A 91 -4.46 7.98 -10.63
CA GLY A 91 -4.66 7.51 -9.24
C GLY A 91 -5.21 6.10 -9.08
N GLN A 92 -5.61 5.43 -10.16
CA GLN A 92 -5.99 4.02 -10.18
C GLN A 92 -4.81 3.05 -10.30
N TYR A 93 -3.62 3.56 -10.63
CA TYR A 93 -2.38 2.77 -10.69
C TYR A 93 -1.50 2.95 -9.46
N HIS A 94 -1.72 4.02 -8.68
CA HIS A 94 -0.93 4.28 -7.50
C HIS A 94 -1.47 3.43 -6.34
N THR A 95 -0.54 2.90 -5.55
CA THR A 95 -0.83 1.93 -4.51
C THR A 95 -1.51 2.57 -3.30
N GLU A 96 -1.15 3.81 -2.97
CA GLU A 96 -1.67 4.58 -1.84
C GLU A 96 -3.16 4.92 -1.99
N PRO A 97 -3.62 5.58 -3.08
CA PRO A 97 -5.05 5.84 -3.29
C PRO A 97 -5.88 4.56 -3.37
N ARG A 98 -5.32 3.45 -3.86
CA ARG A 98 -6.05 2.17 -3.84
C ARG A 98 -6.32 1.71 -2.40
N LEU A 99 -5.32 1.74 -1.53
CA LEU A 99 -5.47 1.34 -0.12
C LEU A 99 -6.47 2.26 0.60
N VAL A 100 -6.33 3.57 0.44
CA VAL A 100 -7.17 4.56 1.12
C VAL A 100 -8.63 4.45 0.65
N ASN A 101 -8.88 4.38 -0.67
CA ASN A 101 -10.24 4.14 -1.18
C ASN A 101 -10.81 2.80 -0.70
N TYR A 102 -10.01 1.72 -0.68
CA TYR A 102 -10.49 0.42 -0.22
C TYR A 102 -10.94 0.46 1.24
N VAL A 103 -10.15 1.08 2.12
CA VAL A 103 -10.48 1.22 3.55
C VAL A 103 -11.72 2.09 3.74
N PHE A 104 -11.81 3.21 3.04
CA PHE A 104 -12.93 4.14 3.12
C PHE A 104 -14.26 3.53 2.66
N CYS A 105 -14.24 2.80 1.55
CA CYS A 105 -15.46 2.19 1.02
C CYS A 105 -15.89 0.95 1.80
N ARG A 106 -15.12 0.48 2.79
CA ARG A 106 -15.43 -0.74 3.53
C ARG A 106 -16.34 -0.42 4.72
N PRO A 107 -17.58 -0.95 4.74
CA PRO A 107 -18.54 -0.61 5.78
C PRO A 107 -18.03 -0.95 7.18
N GLY A 108 -18.18 -0.02 8.13
CA GLY A 108 -17.79 -0.22 9.51
C GLY A 108 -16.29 -0.14 9.78
N HIS A 109 -15.44 0.13 8.77
CA HIS A 109 -14.02 0.32 9.02
C HIS A 109 -13.75 1.70 9.61
N LEU A 110 -14.14 2.77 8.91
CA LEU A 110 -13.81 4.14 9.31
C LEU A 110 -14.24 4.48 10.74
N GLU A 111 -15.43 4.07 11.15
CA GLU A 111 -15.96 4.33 12.49
C GLU A 111 -15.18 3.59 13.59
N ASN A 112 -14.57 2.46 13.22
CA ASN A 112 -13.87 1.57 14.14
C ASN A 112 -12.35 1.67 14.04
N ILE A 113 -11.78 2.47 13.14
CA ILE A 113 -10.34 2.71 13.10
C ILE A 113 -9.98 3.67 14.25
N ARG A 114 -8.93 3.30 14.99
CA ARG A 114 -8.27 4.17 15.96
C ARG A 114 -7.06 4.86 15.32
N ARG A 115 -6.23 4.07 14.62
CA ARG A 115 -5.00 4.54 13.99
C ARG A 115 -4.77 3.84 12.67
N ALA A 116 -4.14 4.53 11.72
CA ALA A 116 -3.73 3.98 10.44
C ALA A 116 -2.27 4.34 10.14
N LEU A 117 -1.46 3.37 9.75
CA LEU A 117 -0.10 3.57 9.27
C LEU A 117 -0.04 3.12 7.81
N ILE A 118 0.21 4.07 6.90
CA ILE A 118 0.42 3.81 5.47
C ILE A 118 1.93 3.70 5.25
N VAL A 119 2.38 2.54 4.75
CA VAL A 119 3.79 2.26 4.51
C VAL A 119 4.01 2.08 3.02
N THR A 120 4.97 2.81 2.47
CA THR A 120 5.26 2.82 1.04
C THR A 120 6.72 2.45 0.80
N GLU A 121 6.97 1.66 -0.23
CA GLU A 121 8.34 1.35 -0.65
C GLU A 121 9.00 2.53 -1.37
N ILE A 122 8.21 3.24 -2.18
CA ILE A 122 8.60 4.46 -2.92
C ILE A 122 7.99 5.68 -2.25
N ASP A 123 8.70 6.81 -2.30
CA ASP A 123 8.19 8.09 -1.78
C ASP A 123 6.83 8.44 -2.38
N CYS A 124 5.93 8.93 -1.53
CA CYS A 124 4.62 9.35 -1.98
C CYS A 124 4.77 10.52 -2.95
N CYS A 125 4.34 10.34 -4.20
CA CYS A 125 4.42 11.45 -5.15
C CYS A 125 3.53 12.62 -4.69
N GLY A 126 3.87 13.84 -5.11
CA GLY A 126 3.11 15.04 -4.70
C GLY A 126 1.61 14.95 -5.01
N SER A 127 1.22 14.22 -6.05
CA SER A 127 -0.21 13.96 -6.32
C SER A 127 -0.86 13.03 -5.30
N CYS A 128 -0.18 11.97 -4.84
CA CYS A 128 -0.68 11.08 -3.77
C CYS A 128 -0.80 11.83 -2.46
N MET A 129 0.18 12.66 -2.11
CA MET A 129 0.09 13.51 -0.93
C MET A 129 -1.10 14.47 -1.02
N ASN A 130 -1.16 15.29 -2.07
CA ASN A 130 -2.12 16.39 -2.16
C ASN A 130 -3.57 15.93 -2.40
N ASN A 131 -3.78 14.80 -3.09
CA ASN A 131 -5.13 14.37 -3.52
C ASN A 131 -5.62 13.12 -2.80
N THR A 132 -4.84 12.53 -1.90
CA THR A 132 -5.23 11.30 -1.19
C THR A 132 -4.85 11.36 0.26
N ILE A 133 -3.56 11.39 0.59
CA ILE A 133 -3.10 11.24 1.98
C ILE A 133 -3.50 12.47 2.81
N SER A 134 -3.14 13.68 2.39
CA SER A 134 -3.48 14.88 3.16
C SER A 134 -4.99 15.09 3.29
N PRO A 135 -5.81 14.97 2.21
CA PRO A 135 -7.26 15.05 2.35
C PRO A 135 -7.85 13.96 3.25
N PHE A 136 -7.28 12.74 3.25
CA PHE A 136 -7.74 11.68 4.15
C PHE A 136 -7.45 12.01 5.61
N VAL A 137 -6.27 12.56 5.92
CA VAL A 137 -5.93 13.07 7.26
C VAL A 137 -6.87 14.20 7.67
N GLU A 138 -7.10 15.18 6.80
CA GLU A 138 -7.96 16.33 7.08
C GLU A 138 -9.43 15.94 7.30
N GLN A 139 -9.92 14.96 6.55
CA GLN A 139 -11.31 14.51 6.64
C GLN A 139 -11.60 13.66 7.88
N TYR A 140 -10.57 13.01 8.46
CA TYR A 140 -10.71 12.10 9.60
C TYR A 140 -9.79 12.50 10.76
N PRO A 141 -10.02 13.67 11.40
CA PRO A 141 -9.15 14.16 12.47
C PRO A 141 -9.17 13.29 13.74
N ASP A 142 -10.18 12.41 13.89
CA ASP A 142 -10.31 11.49 15.03
C ASP A 142 -9.56 10.16 14.84
N ILE A 143 -8.85 10.01 13.71
CA ILE A 143 -8.00 8.87 13.40
C ILE A 143 -6.54 9.36 13.37
N ASP A 144 -5.66 8.74 14.14
CA ASP A 144 -4.23 9.03 14.00
C ASP A 144 -3.70 8.36 12.73
N ILE A 145 -3.45 9.15 11.68
CA ILE A 145 -2.97 8.66 10.39
C ILE A 145 -1.51 9.05 10.21
N TYR A 146 -0.67 8.05 9.96
CA TYR A 146 0.78 8.19 9.77
C TYR A 146 1.20 7.66 8.40
N THR A 147 2.28 8.23 7.86
CA THR A 147 2.97 7.69 6.69
C THR A 147 4.40 7.33 7.05
N GLN A 148 4.88 6.22 6.49
CA GLN A 148 6.27 5.79 6.57
C GLN A 148 6.74 5.43 5.16
N GLU A 149 7.72 6.17 4.66
CA GLU A 149 8.21 6.06 3.29
C GLU A 149 9.64 5.50 3.32
N HIS A 150 9.88 4.40 2.61
CA HIS A 150 11.19 3.74 2.59
C HIS A 150 12.09 4.19 1.44
N GLY A 151 11.83 5.36 0.84
CA GLY A 151 12.89 6.14 0.20
C GLY A 151 13.34 5.67 -1.17
N ALA A 152 12.63 4.76 -1.86
CA ALA A 152 12.91 4.62 -3.29
C ALA A 152 12.49 5.90 -4.01
N VAL A 153 13.42 6.48 -4.76
CA VAL A 153 13.16 7.58 -5.68
C VAL A 153 13.52 7.08 -7.09
N PRO A 154 12.62 6.33 -7.75
CA PRO A 154 12.93 5.70 -9.05
C PRO A 154 13.35 6.71 -10.13
N SER A 155 12.81 7.93 -10.07
CA SER A 155 13.18 9.04 -10.97
C SER A 155 14.63 9.51 -10.80
N GLN A 156 15.26 9.21 -9.67
CA GLN A 156 16.65 9.53 -9.35
C GLN A 156 17.53 8.27 -9.27
N GLY A 157 16.99 7.09 -9.58
CA GLY A 157 17.71 5.81 -9.50
C GLY A 157 18.04 5.38 -8.06
N ILE A 158 17.34 5.91 -7.06
CA ILE A 158 17.55 5.59 -5.65
C ILE A 158 16.66 4.39 -5.29
N SER A 159 17.28 3.29 -4.88
CA SER A 159 16.59 2.10 -4.36
C SER A 159 16.02 2.35 -2.96
N PRO A 160 15.05 1.56 -2.48
CA PRO A 160 14.51 1.73 -1.14
C PRO A 160 15.63 1.64 -0.09
N SER A 161 15.61 2.56 0.86
CA SER A 161 16.51 2.59 2.02
C SER A 161 15.87 1.83 3.18
N PHE A 162 16.23 0.56 3.30
CA PHE A 162 15.92 -0.27 4.46
C PHE A 162 17.00 -0.03 5.53
N GLN A 163 16.69 0.79 6.54
CA GLN A 163 17.67 1.23 7.55
C GLN A 163 17.85 0.21 8.68
N HIS A 164 16.86 -0.65 8.90
CA HIS A 164 16.83 -1.59 10.01
C HIS A 164 17.17 -3.03 9.61
N PHE A 165 17.57 -3.26 8.35
CA PHE A 165 17.94 -4.59 7.85
C PHE A 165 19.37 -4.62 7.29
N THR A 166 20.23 -5.42 7.90
CA THR A 166 21.51 -5.85 7.31
C THR A 166 21.35 -7.33 6.91
N VAL A 167 21.64 -7.65 5.65
CA VAL A 167 21.57 -9.01 5.09
C VAL A 167 22.53 -9.96 5.81
#